data_AF-A0A951C908-F1
#
_entry.id   AF-A0A951C908-F1
#
_cell.length_a   1.000
_cell.length_b   1.000
_cell.length_c   1.000
_cell.angle_alpha   90.00
_cell.angle_beta   90.00
_cell.angle_gamma   90.00
#
_symmetry.space_group_name_H-M   'P 1'
#
loop_
_entity.id
_entity.type
_entity.pdbx_description
1 polymer ?
#
loop_
_entity_poly.entity_id
_entity_poly.type
_entity_poly.pdbx_seq_one_letter_code
_entity_poly.pdbx_strand_id
1 'polypeptide(L)'
;MKGFLATVSIVTGALLAAGCATHKYVRNTTAPIQAKVDQVGDQTNKNSQEIDDTKKQVQQVDEKAQSGISAAQERASTADQHAATADQHANDALNKANQAGQSADQANHGLDSLRQVVANIDDYKLQTSATVPFKFNQFTLTADAKQDLDKLAGEIKSNKRYFIAVEGFTDNIGAKQYNEAL
;
A
#
# COMPACT_ATOMS: atom_id res chain seq x y z
N MET A 1 28.06 128.04 27.99
CA MET A 1 26.61 127.74 27.94
C MET A 1 26.49 126.23 28.12
N LYS A 2 26.41 125.71 29.35
CA LYS A 2 25.20 125.38 30.17
C LYS A 2 24.20 124.42 29.48
N GLY A 3 24.02 123.24 30.09
CA GLY A 3 22.96 122.25 29.85
C GLY A 3 23.51 120.96 29.21
N PHE A 4 23.31 119.73 29.70
CA PHE A 4 22.28 119.20 30.58
C PHE A 4 22.77 117.90 31.24
N LEU A 5 22.33 117.71 32.48
CA LEU A 5 22.59 116.60 33.40
C LEU A 5 21.69 115.38 33.09
N ALA A 6 22.11 114.23 33.63
CA ALA A 6 21.30 113.11 34.12
C ALA A 6 20.90 112.00 33.14
N THR A 7 21.68 110.90 33.12
CA THR A 7 21.10 109.55 33.11
C THR A 7 22.06 108.59 33.81
N VAL A 8 21.79 108.37 35.09
CA VAL A 8 22.53 107.54 36.06
C VAL A 8 21.61 106.36 36.41
N SER A 9 22.14 105.14 36.34
CA SER A 9 21.81 104.00 37.23
C SER A 9 20.47 103.26 37.15
N ILE A 10 20.24 102.40 36.12
CA ILE A 10 19.38 101.21 36.29
C ILE A 10 19.83 100.07 35.34
N VAL A 11 20.95 99.38 35.60
CA VAL A 11 21.24 98.09 34.92
C VAL A 11 21.71 96.98 35.89
N THR A 12 22.10 97.31 37.12
CA THR A 12 22.79 96.34 38.01
C THR A 12 21.87 95.64 39.03
N GLY A 13 20.59 95.42 38.74
CA GLY A 13 19.61 94.97 39.74
C GLY A 13 18.71 93.77 39.39
N ALA A 14 18.90 93.10 38.25
CA ALA A 14 17.96 92.08 37.76
C ALA A 14 18.49 90.64 37.75
N LEU A 15 19.55 90.32 38.50
CA LEU A 15 20.18 88.99 38.49
C LEU A 15 19.96 88.14 39.75
N LEU A 16 19.15 88.56 40.73
CA LEU A 16 19.02 87.84 42.01
C LEU A 16 17.58 87.51 42.47
N ALA A 17 16.55 87.73 41.64
CA ALA A 17 15.15 87.48 42.03
C ALA A 17 14.45 86.35 41.23
N ALA A 18 15.17 85.57 40.43
CA ALA A 18 14.58 84.48 39.64
C ALA A 18 14.81 83.07 40.24
N GLY A 19 15.26 82.98 41.49
CA GLY A 19 15.70 81.72 42.09
C GLY A 19 15.08 81.46 43.46
N CYS A 20 13.76 81.51 43.58
CA CYS A 20 13.00 80.92 44.69
C CYS A 20 11.53 80.84 44.28
N ALA A 21 11.20 79.90 43.39
CA ALA A 21 9.81 79.51 43.19
C ALA A 21 9.26 79.11 44.57
N THR A 22 8.28 79.87 45.07
CA THR A 22 7.76 79.72 46.42
C THR A 22 7.37 78.25 46.69
N HIS A 23 7.82 77.69 47.81
CA HIS A 23 7.64 76.29 48.21
C HIS A 23 6.18 75.79 48.05
N LYS A 24 5.20 76.70 48.14
CA LYS A 24 3.77 76.42 47.96
C LYS A 24 3.36 76.25 46.49
N TYR A 25 3.92 77.02 45.56
CA TYR A 25 3.64 76.90 44.11
C TYR A 25 4.34 75.68 43.51
N VAL A 26 5.64 75.48 43.82
CA VAL A 26 6.37 74.28 43.38
C VAL A 26 5.65 73.03 43.84
N ARG A 27 5.23 72.95 45.11
CA ARG A 27 4.50 71.79 45.64
C ARG A 27 3.12 71.59 45.00
N ASN A 28 2.40 72.66 44.65
CA ASN A 28 1.08 72.56 43.99
C ASN A 28 1.19 72.17 42.51
N THR A 29 2.30 72.49 41.85
CA THR A 29 2.56 72.13 40.43
C THR A 29 3.32 70.80 40.29
N THR A 30 4.18 70.41 41.24
CA THR A 30 4.95 69.15 41.20
C THR A 30 4.19 67.95 41.75
N ALA A 31 3.26 68.12 42.70
CA ALA A 31 2.43 67.02 43.20
C ALA A 31 1.64 66.26 42.10
N PRO A 32 0.93 66.92 41.16
CA PRO A 32 0.26 66.21 40.07
C PRO A 32 1.23 65.59 39.06
N ILE A 33 2.44 66.16 38.92
CA ILE A 33 3.49 65.60 38.06
C ILE A 33 4.08 64.33 38.68
N GLN A 34 4.36 64.34 39.99
CA GLN A 34 4.81 63.16 40.72
C GLN A 34 3.77 62.03 40.63
N ALA A 35 2.49 62.34 40.84
CA ALA A 35 1.42 61.35 40.69
C ALA A 35 1.33 60.76 39.26
N LYS A 36 1.54 61.58 38.22
CA LYS A 36 1.62 61.10 36.83
C LYS A 36 2.87 60.26 36.57
N VAL A 37 4.02 60.61 37.14
CA VAL A 37 5.26 59.83 37.03
C VAL A 37 5.12 58.49 37.74
N ASP A 38 4.52 58.47 38.93
CA ASP A 38 4.25 57.24 39.69
C ASP A 38 3.27 56.35 38.90
N GLN A 39 2.19 56.93 38.35
CA GLN A 39 1.24 56.20 37.49
C GLN A 39 1.91 55.66 36.22
N VAL A 40 2.80 56.42 35.58
CA VAL A 40 3.55 55.96 34.41
C VAL A 40 4.56 54.88 34.79
N GLY A 41 5.19 54.97 35.96
CA GLY A 41 6.06 53.94 36.52
C GLY A 41 5.30 52.64 36.77
N ASP A 42 4.13 52.70 37.39
CA ASP A 42 3.25 51.56 37.62
C ASP A 42 2.76 50.95 36.30
N GLN A 43 2.36 51.78 35.33
CA GLN A 43 1.95 51.31 34.01
C GLN A 43 3.13 50.68 33.25
N THR A 44 4.34 51.24 33.37
CA THR A 44 5.55 50.69 32.74
C THR A 44 5.90 49.34 33.33
N ASN A 45 5.80 49.19 34.65
CA ASN A 45 6.04 47.91 35.33
C ASN A 45 5.01 46.85 34.92
N LYS A 46 3.72 47.21 34.83
CA LYS A 46 2.67 46.33 34.32
C LYS A 46 2.92 45.91 32.87
N ASN A 47 3.21 46.87 31.99
CA ASN A 47 3.53 46.59 30.60
C ASN A 47 4.76 45.69 30.46
N SER A 48 5.79 45.88 31.30
CA SER A 48 6.99 45.04 31.31
C SER A 48 6.67 43.58 31.68
N GLN A 49 5.81 43.37 32.70
CA GLN A 49 5.33 42.04 33.08
C GLN A 49 4.49 41.39 31.96
N GLU A 50 3.55 42.14 31.36
CA GLU A 50 2.75 41.64 30.24
C GLU A 50 3.60 41.27 29.02
N ILE A 51 4.66 42.03 28.74
CA ILE A 51 5.62 41.72 27.66
C ILE A 51 6.40 40.43 27.96
N ASP A 52 6.86 40.24 29.21
CA ASP A 52 7.57 39.01 29.60
C ASP A 52 6.65 37.79 29.51
N ASP A 53 5.41 37.91 29.96
CA ASP A 53 4.41 36.85 29.85
C ASP A 53 4.04 36.57 28.40
N THR A 54 3.87 37.61 27.57
CA THR A 54 3.66 37.47 26.13
C THR A 54 4.82 36.74 25.48
N LYS A 55 6.06 37.07 25.84
CA LYS A 55 7.26 36.41 25.31
C LYS A 55 7.28 34.92 25.66
N LYS A 56 6.93 34.55 26.89
CA LYS A 56 6.79 33.14 27.30
C LYS A 56 5.69 32.43 26.52
N GLN A 57 4.54 33.07 26.33
CA GLN A 57 3.44 32.51 25.54
C GLN A 57 3.86 32.28 24.09
N VAL A 58 4.56 33.23 23.46
CA VAL A 58 5.07 33.09 22.10
C VAL A 58 6.05 31.92 22.01
N GLN A 59 7.00 31.81 22.94
CA GLN A 59 7.93 30.66 22.97
C GLN A 59 7.19 29.32 23.09
N GLN A 60 6.19 29.23 23.97
CA GLN A 60 5.38 28.02 24.12
C GLN A 60 4.57 27.69 22.86
N VAL A 61 4.06 28.71 22.16
CA VAL A 61 3.35 28.53 20.89
C VAL A 61 4.31 28.04 19.81
N ASP A 62 5.51 28.62 19.71
CA ASP A 62 6.53 28.19 18.74
C ASP A 62 6.97 26.74 18.99
N GLU A 63 7.21 26.35 20.23
CA GLU A 63 7.54 24.97 20.59
C GLU A 63 6.42 23.99 20.22
N LYS A 64 5.16 24.35 20.52
CA LYS A 64 3.99 23.53 20.13
C LYS A 64 3.83 23.46 18.62
N ALA A 65 4.04 24.57 17.91
CA ALA A 65 3.95 24.61 16.46
C ALA A 65 5.02 23.72 15.82
N GLN A 66 6.27 23.81 16.29
CA GLN A 66 7.38 23.00 15.79
C GLN A 66 7.18 21.50 16.08
N SER A 67 6.69 21.16 17.28
CA SER A 67 6.31 19.79 17.64
C SER A 67 5.15 19.28 16.78
N GLY A 68 4.12 20.11 16.58
CA GLY A 68 2.97 19.80 15.74
C GLY A 68 3.35 19.55 14.28
N ILE A 69 4.23 20.37 13.72
CA ILE A 69 4.77 20.18 12.35
C ILE A 69 5.54 18.88 12.25
N SER A 70 6.42 18.59 13.22
CA SER A 70 7.21 17.35 13.23
C SER A 70 6.30 16.11 13.28
N ALA A 71 5.31 16.12 14.18
CA ALA A 71 4.33 15.04 14.29
C ALA A 71 3.45 14.90 13.03
N ALA A 72 3.07 16.02 12.39
CA ALA A 72 2.33 15.99 11.14
C ALA A 72 3.16 15.38 10.01
N GLN A 73 4.44 15.71 9.93
CA GLN A 73 5.34 15.20 8.91
C GLN A 73 5.64 13.70 9.09
N GLU A 74 5.80 13.24 10.33
CA GLU A 74 5.93 11.81 10.64
C GLU A 74 4.67 11.03 10.25
N ARG A 75 3.49 11.56 10.60
CA ARG A 75 2.21 10.94 10.21
C ARG A 75 2.02 10.92 8.70
N ALA A 76 2.39 11.99 7.99
CA ALA A 76 2.34 12.02 6.54
C ALA A 76 3.28 10.96 5.92
N SER A 77 4.53 10.88 6.39
CA SER A 77 5.48 9.84 5.94
C SER A 77 4.98 8.43 6.20
N THR A 78 4.33 8.19 7.35
CA THR A 78 3.76 6.87 7.68
C THR A 78 2.55 6.56 6.79
N ALA A 79 1.71 7.55 6.51
CA ALA A 79 0.58 7.40 5.60
C ALA A 79 1.04 7.09 4.17
N ASP A 80 2.09 7.76 3.69
CA ASP A 80 2.67 7.49 2.37
C ASP A 80 3.24 6.07 2.28
N GLN A 81 3.90 5.59 3.34
CA GLN A 81 4.39 4.21 3.41
C GLN A 81 3.23 3.20 3.39
N HIS A 82 2.19 3.43 4.21
CA HIS A 82 1.00 2.57 4.21
C HIS A 82 0.30 2.56 2.84
N ALA A 83 0.20 3.70 2.17
CA ALA A 83 -0.36 3.78 0.82
C ALA A 83 0.47 2.97 -0.18
N ALA A 84 1.80 3.10 -0.17
CA ALA A 84 2.67 2.32 -1.04
C ALA A 84 2.57 0.81 -0.78
N THR A 85 2.48 0.38 0.48
CA THR A 85 2.26 -1.03 0.83
C THR A 85 0.86 -1.52 0.40
N ALA A 86 -0.17 -0.69 0.53
CA ALA A 86 -1.52 -1.03 0.07
C ALA A 86 -1.55 -1.21 -1.46
N ASP A 87 -0.88 -0.34 -2.21
CA ASP A 87 -0.76 -0.45 -3.67
C ASP A 87 -0.03 -1.74 -4.08
N GLN A 88 1.03 -2.12 -3.36
CA GLN A 88 1.73 -3.40 -3.58
C GLN A 88 0.79 -4.59 -3.34
N HIS A 89 0.05 -4.60 -2.23
CA HIS A 89 -0.91 -5.66 -1.95
C HIS A 89 -2.04 -5.74 -2.99
N ALA A 90 -2.52 -4.59 -3.48
CA ALA A 90 -3.52 -4.55 -4.54
C ALA A 90 -2.99 -5.17 -5.85
N ASN A 91 -1.75 -4.84 -6.24
CA ASN A 91 -1.11 -5.41 -7.42
C ASN A 91 -0.89 -6.93 -7.28
N ASP A 92 -0.44 -7.39 -6.11
CA ASP A 92 -0.28 -8.81 -5.82
C ASP A 92 -1.63 -9.57 -5.88
N ALA A 93 -2.70 -8.96 -5.37
CA ALA A 93 -4.04 -9.52 -5.42
C ALA A 93 -4.55 -9.62 -6.87
N LEU A 94 -4.33 -8.59 -7.70
CA LEU A 94 -4.67 -8.61 -9.13
C LEU A 94 -3.90 -9.71 -9.87
N ASN A 95 -2.61 -9.87 -9.59
CA ASN A 95 -1.79 -10.92 -10.20
C ASN A 95 -2.29 -12.33 -9.83
N LYS A 96 -2.61 -12.56 -8.55
CA LYS A 96 -3.18 -13.84 -8.09
C LYS A 96 -4.55 -14.10 -8.70
N ALA A 97 -5.40 -13.09 -8.83
CA ALA A 97 -6.71 -13.22 -9.46
C ALA A 97 -6.59 -13.58 -10.95
N ASN A 98 -5.68 -12.94 -11.68
CA ASN A 98 -5.41 -13.25 -13.08
C ASN A 98 -4.89 -14.69 -13.26
N GLN A 99 -3.98 -15.13 -12.38
CA GLN A 99 -3.47 -16.50 -12.40
C GLN A 99 -4.57 -17.53 -12.10
N ALA A 100 -5.45 -17.23 -11.14
CA ALA A 100 -6.59 -18.08 -10.82
C ALA A 100 -7.57 -18.17 -12.01
N GLY A 101 -7.84 -17.04 -12.69
CA GLY A 101 -8.66 -17.01 -13.91
C GLY A 101 -8.08 -17.90 -15.01
N GLN A 102 -6.79 -17.77 -15.31
CA GLN A 102 -6.12 -18.61 -16.30
C GLN A 102 -6.17 -20.11 -15.95
N SER A 103 -6.00 -20.43 -14.67
CA SER A 103 -6.05 -21.82 -14.19
C SER A 103 -7.47 -22.39 -14.31
N ALA A 104 -8.49 -21.57 -14.03
CA ALA A 104 -9.90 -21.94 -14.22
C ALA A 104 -10.22 -22.18 -15.70
N ASP A 105 -9.74 -21.32 -16.61
CA ASP A 105 -9.93 -21.49 -18.05
C ASP A 105 -9.28 -22.79 -18.55
N GLN A 106 -8.05 -23.08 -18.10
CA GLN A 106 -7.38 -24.34 -18.41
C GLN A 106 -8.16 -25.56 -17.89
N ALA A 107 -8.69 -25.49 -16.67
CA ALA A 107 -9.50 -26.55 -16.10
C ALA A 107 -10.80 -26.77 -16.90
N ASN A 108 -11.47 -25.69 -17.32
CA ASN A 108 -12.66 -25.75 -18.15
C ASN A 108 -12.37 -26.40 -19.51
N HIS A 109 -11.26 -26.04 -20.17
CA HIS A 109 -10.83 -26.68 -21.40
C HIS A 109 -10.53 -28.19 -21.21
N GLY A 110 -9.89 -28.56 -20.10
CA GLY A 110 -9.67 -29.96 -19.74
C GLY A 110 -10.99 -30.72 -19.55
N LEU A 111 -11.97 -30.09 -18.89
CA LEU A 111 -13.31 -30.65 -18.70
C LEU A 111 -14.05 -30.84 -20.02
N ASP A 112 -13.98 -29.88 -20.94
CA ASP A 112 -14.63 -29.99 -22.25
C ASP A 112 -14.01 -31.11 -23.10
N SER A 113 -12.68 -31.24 -23.06
CA SER A 113 -11.97 -32.37 -23.68
C SER A 113 -12.42 -33.71 -23.08
N LEU A 114 -12.51 -33.79 -21.75
CA LEU A 114 -12.98 -34.99 -21.06
C LEU A 114 -14.43 -35.32 -21.42
N ARG A 115 -15.32 -34.32 -21.43
CA ARG A 115 -16.72 -34.48 -21.86
C ARG A 115 -16.81 -35.01 -23.27
N GLN A 116 -15.95 -34.52 -24.18
CA GLN A 116 -15.89 -35.04 -25.53
C GLN A 116 -15.45 -36.51 -25.54
N VAL A 117 -14.42 -36.90 -24.78
CA VAL A 117 -14.00 -38.31 -24.70
C VAL A 117 -15.12 -39.19 -24.13
N VAL A 118 -15.78 -38.76 -23.05
CA VAL A 118 -16.88 -39.50 -22.41
C VAL A 118 -18.09 -39.62 -23.33
N ALA A 119 -18.49 -38.55 -24.02
CA ALA A 119 -19.61 -38.59 -24.95
C ALA A 119 -19.37 -39.53 -26.15
N ASN A 120 -18.11 -39.81 -26.48
CA ASN A 120 -17.73 -40.72 -27.55
C ASN A 120 -17.36 -42.14 -27.04
N ILE A 121 -17.49 -42.42 -25.74
CA ILE A 121 -17.14 -43.74 -25.18
C ILE A 121 -18.11 -44.82 -25.63
N ASP A 122 -19.39 -44.48 -25.84
CA ASP A 122 -20.41 -45.42 -26.32
C ASP A 122 -20.35 -45.62 -27.85
N ASP A 123 -19.55 -44.82 -28.55
CA ASP A 123 -19.40 -44.88 -30.00
C ASP A 123 -18.21 -45.77 -30.45
N TYR A 124 -17.56 -46.48 -29.52
CA TYR A 124 -16.60 -47.53 -29.87
C TYR A 124 -17.31 -48.66 -30.60
N LYS A 125 -17.18 -48.67 -31.93
CA LYS A 125 -17.69 -49.73 -32.80
C LYS A 125 -16.56 -50.67 -33.16
N LEU A 126 -16.82 -51.97 -33.14
CA LEU A 126 -15.89 -52.97 -33.65
C LEU A 126 -15.58 -52.63 -35.11
N GLN A 127 -14.35 -52.19 -35.37
CA GLN A 127 -13.90 -51.82 -36.72
C GLN A 127 -13.43 -53.06 -37.50
N THR A 128 -12.66 -53.92 -36.84
CA THR A 128 -12.07 -55.11 -37.42
C THR A 128 -11.79 -56.12 -36.31
N SER A 129 -11.75 -57.40 -36.65
CA SER A 129 -11.47 -58.51 -35.74
C SER A 129 -10.72 -59.60 -36.49
N ALA A 130 -9.77 -60.25 -35.82
CA ALA A 130 -9.04 -61.39 -36.35
C ALA A 130 -9.11 -62.55 -35.35
N THR A 131 -9.43 -63.74 -35.85
CA THR A 131 -9.35 -64.98 -35.07
C THR A 131 -8.04 -65.67 -35.39
N VAL A 132 -7.23 -65.90 -34.37
CA VAL A 132 -5.91 -66.52 -34.52
C VAL A 132 -5.92 -67.90 -33.86
N PRO A 133 -6.02 -69.00 -34.63
CA PRO A 133 -6.03 -70.34 -34.07
C PRO A 133 -4.63 -70.76 -33.64
N PHE A 134 -4.55 -71.42 -32.49
CA PHE A 134 -3.34 -72.04 -31.97
C PHE A 134 -3.37 -73.56 -32.20
N LYS A 135 -2.19 -74.18 -32.31
CA LYS A 135 -2.08 -75.65 -32.34
C LYS A 135 -2.30 -76.20 -30.92
N PHE A 136 -2.75 -77.46 -30.83
CA PHE A 136 -2.96 -78.13 -29.55
C PHE A 136 -1.73 -77.99 -28.63
N ASN A 137 -1.97 -77.46 -27.42
CA ASN A 137 -0.95 -77.24 -26.40
C ASN A 137 0.25 -76.39 -26.87
N GLN A 138 0.00 -75.38 -27.72
CA GLN A 138 1.03 -74.45 -28.20
C GLN A 138 0.52 -73.01 -28.16
N PHE A 139 1.36 -72.09 -27.67
CA PHE A 139 1.12 -70.63 -27.71
C PHE A 139 1.91 -69.94 -28.84
N THR A 140 2.67 -70.70 -29.63
CA THR A 140 3.46 -70.16 -30.73
C THR A 140 2.58 -69.88 -31.94
N LEU A 141 2.56 -68.63 -32.39
CA LEU A 141 1.88 -68.21 -33.61
C LEU A 141 2.48 -68.89 -34.85
N THR A 142 1.61 -69.40 -35.72
CA THR A 142 2.01 -69.89 -37.05
C THR A 142 2.43 -68.72 -37.96
N ALA A 143 3.08 -69.02 -39.08
CA ALA A 143 3.45 -67.99 -40.06
C ALA A 143 2.20 -67.27 -40.60
N ASP A 144 1.14 -68.03 -40.92
CA ASP A 144 -0.13 -67.49 -41.41
C ASP A 144 -0.81 -66.60 -40.35
N ALA A 145 -0.82 -67.03 -39.09
CA ALA A 145 -1.36 -66.23 -37.98
C ALA A 145 -0.64 -64.89 -37.80
N LYS A 146 0.69 -64.88 -37.92
CA LYS A 146 1.47 -63.63 -37.89
C LYS A 146 1.12 -62.73 -39.06
N GLN A 147 1.01 -63.30 -40.26
CA GLN A 147 0.64 -62.54 -41.45
C GLN A 147 -0.75 -61.92 -41.33
N ASP A 148 -1.72 -62.61 -40.73
CA ASP A 148 -3.06 -62.06 -40.52
C ASP A 148 -3.08 -60.95 -39.46
N LEU A 149 -2.29 -61.09 -38.38
CA LEU A 149 -2.08 -60.00 -37.42
C LEU A 149 -1.37 -58.79 -38.06
N ASP A 150 -0.41 -59.01 -38.96
CA ASP A 150 0.27 -57.93 -39.68
C ASP A 150 -0.69 -57.17 -40.61
N LYS A 151 -1.60 -57.88 -41.30
CA LYS A 151 -2.66 -57.25 -42.09
C LYS A 151 -3.58 -56.40 -41.21
N LEU A 152 -4.05 -56.97 -40.09
CA LEU A 152 -4.90 -56.27 -39.12
C LEU A 152 -4.21 -55.00 -38.61
N ALA A 153 -2.94 -55.09 -38.24
CA ALA A 153 -2.13 -53.96 -37.81
C ALA A 153 -2.00 -52.90 -38.90
N GLY A 154 -1.86 -53.32 -40.17
CA GLY A 154 -1.84 -52.43 -41.33
C GLY A 154 -3.14 -51.64 -41.52
N GLU A 155 -4.29 -52.31 -41.38
CA GLU A 155 -5.61 -51.70 -41.52
C GLU A 155 -5.88 -50.63 -40.46
N ILE A 156 -5.50 -50.89 -39.21
CA ILE A 156 -5.79 -49.96 -38.09
C ILE A 156 -4.70 -48.90 -37.90
N LYS A 157 -3.55 -48.99 -38.56
CA LYS A 157 -2.39 -48.10 -38.37
C LYS A 157 -2.70 -46.62 -38.56
N SER A 158 -3.65 -46.30 -39.44
CA SER A 158 -4.05 -44.92 -39.74
C SER A 158 -5.16 -44.40 -38.83
N ASN A 159 -5.82 -45.29 -38.07
CA ASN A 159 -6.91 -44.94 -37.18
C ASN A 159 -6.36 -44.14 -36.00
N LYS A 160 -7.13 -43.17 -35.53
CA LYS A 160 -6.81 -42.37 -34.35
C LYS A 160 -7.83 -42.70 -33.27
N ARG A 161 -7.38 -42.81 -32.01
CA ARG A 161 -8.24 -43.07 -30.83
C ARG A 161 -9.01 -44.40 -30.91
N TYR A 162 -8.27 -45.50 -30.97
CA TYR A 162 -8.82 -46.86 -30.87
C TYR A 162 -8.17 -47.60 -29.69
N PHE A 163 -8.82 -48.65 -29.21
CA PHE A 163 -8.22 -49.63 -28.31
C PHE A 163 -8.23 -51.00 -28.98
N ILE A 164 -7.29 -51.87 -28.62
CA ILE A 164 -7.24 -53.27 -29.06
C ILE A 164 -7.56 -54.13 -27.84
N ALA A 165 -8.62 -54.92 -27.91
CA ALA A 165 -8.85 -56.02 -26.97
C ALA A 165 -8.30 -57.32 -27.56
N VAL A 166 -7.57 -58.08 -26.74
CA VAL A 166 -7.10 -59.42 -27.06
C VAL A 166 -7.70 -60.37 -26.05
N GLU A 167 -8.51 -61.31 -26.53
CA GLU A 167 -9.20 -62.29 -25.69
C GLU A 167 -8.70 -63.70 -26.05
N GLY A 168 -8.24 -64.43 -25.03
CA GLY A 168 -7.82 -65.82 -25.15
C GLY A 168 -8.95 -66.76 -24.79
N PHE A 169 -9.13 -67.81 -25.60
CA PHE A 169 -10.10 -68.87 -25.34
C PHE A 169 -9.40 -70.23 -25.40
N THR A 170 -9.80 -71.16 -24.55
CA THR A 170 -9.44 -72.57 -24.66
C THR A 170 -10.65 -73.40 -25.10
N ASP A 171 -10.39 -74.62 -25.57
CA ASP A 171 -11.46 -75.62 -25.66
C ASP A 171 -11.90 -76.11 -24.27
N ASN A 172 -12.84 -77.05 -24.23
CA ASN A 172 -13.37 -77.63 -22.99
C ASN A 172 -12.57 -78.85 -22.49
N ILE A 173 -11.36 -79.09 -23.03
CA ILE A 173 -10.52 -80.24 -22.68
C ILE A 173 -9.55 -79.81 -21.56
N GLY A 174 -9.46 -80.61 -20.49
CA GLY A 174 -8.56 -80.34 -19.36
C GLY A 174 -9.25 -79.68 -18.15
N ALA A 175 -8.46 -79.45 -17.09
CA ALA A 175 -8.98 -78.81 -15.88
C ALA A 175 -9.10 -77.29 -16.06
N LYS A 176 -10.13 -76.67 -15.48
CA LYS A 176 -10.35 -75.22 -15.57
C LYS A 176 -9.12 -74.38 -15.18
N GLN A 177 -8.46 -74.74 -14.08
CA GLN A 177 -7.24 -74.05 -13.61
C GLN A 177 -6.07 -74.19 -14.58
N TYR A 178 -5.99 -75.29 -15.33
CA TYR A 178 -4.97 -75.48 -16.36
C TYR A 178 -5.27 -74.60 -17.58
N ASN A 179 -6.54 -74.59 -18.03
CA ASN A 179 -6.98 -73.78 -19.16
C ASN A 179 -6.90 -72.27 -18.90
N GLU A 180 -7.15 -71.81 -17.67
CA GLU A 180 -6.99 -70.40 -17.27
C GLU A 180 -5.52 -69.94 -17.19
N ALA A 181 -4.58 -70.88 -17.08
CA ALA A 181 -3.15 -70.59 -17.00
C ALA A 181 -2.44 -70.63 -18.37
N LEU A 182 -3.14 -71.05 -19.43
CA LEU A 182 -2.69 -71.02 -20.83
C LEU A 182 -2.93 -69.64 -21.45
#